data_AF-A0A5K1JER9-F1
#
_entry.id   AF-A0A5K1JER9-F1
#
_cell.length_a   1.000
_cell.length_b   1.000
_cell.length_c   1.000
_cell.angle_alpha   90.00
_cell.angle_beta   90.00
_cell.angle_gamma   90.00
#
_symmetry.space_group_name_H-M   'P 1'
#
loop_
_entity.id
_entity.type
_entity.pdbx_description
1 polymer ?
#
loop_
_entity_poly.entity_id
_entity_poly.type
_entity_poly.pdbx_seq_one_letter_code
_entity_poly.pdbx_strand_id
1 'polypeptide(L)'
;MNASYLAVVCQQVVYVGVVTNGKGPAKLWIDEARSEGGSPMNQHPNARLAPRGREGLVKRVRSGEAVSEVARQMRASRQTASKWLARARAGEPVSDRTSRPRRLARLTPREVEDRVAGRAEALPAFIDRCNWDRPRSACGGLPPMPRIAGVNNLLAHNS
;
A
#
# COMPACT_ATOMS: atom_id res chain seq x y z
N MET A 1 24.72 -31.74 -2.64
CA MET A 1 23.39 -31.29 -3.11
C MET A 1 22.95 -30.17 -2.18
N ASN A 2 23.27 -28.92 -2.52
CA ASN A 2 23.09 -27.78 -1.61
C ASN A 2 21.89 -26.96 -2.09
N ALA A 3 20.74 -27.17 -1.47
CA ALA A 3 19.56 -26.32 -1.65
C ALA A 3 19.82 -24.97 -0.97
N SER A 4 20.31 -24.01 -1.75
CA SER A 4 20.48 -22.63 -1.31
C SER A 4 19.12 -21.95 -1.34
N TYR A 5 18.48 -21.80 -0.18
CA TYR A 5 17.26 -21.01 -0.03
C TYR A 5 17.60 -19.54 -0.35
N LEU A 6 17.07 -19.03 -1.47
CA LEU A 6 17.10 -17.61 -1.80
C LEU A 6 16.25 -16.87 -0.77
N ALA A 7 16.90 -16.22 0.19
CA ALA A 7 16.25 -15.32 1.11
C ALA A 7 15.66 -14.13 0.32
N VAL A 8 14.33 -14.03 0.28
CA VAL A 8 13.65 -12.82 -0.18
C VAL A 8 13.89 -11.75 0.89
N VAL A 9 14.86 -10.86 0.65
CA VAL A 9 15.02 -9.64 1.43
C VAL A 9 13.79 -8.78 1.17
N CYS A 10 12.82 -8.83 2.09
CA CYS A 10 11.67 -7.95 2.08
C CYS A 10 12.15 -6.53 2.39
N GLN A 11 12.43 -5.73 1.35
CA GLN A 11 12.75 -4.31 1.52
C GLN A 11 11.53 -3.61 2.13
N GLN A 12 11.70 -3.20 3.39
CA GLN A 12 10.97 -2.15 4.10
C GLN A 12 9.50 -1.97 3.69
N VAL A 13 8.61 -2.70 4.37
CA VAL A 13 7.36 -2.07 4.79
C VAL A 13 7.74 -1.09 5.88
N VAL A 14 7.98 0.18 5.53
CA VAL A 14 8.15 1.23 6.52
C VAL A 14 6.80 1.41 7.20
N TYR A 15 6.56 0.69 8.29
CA TYR A 15 5.74 1.23 9.35
C TYR A 15 6.52 2.43 9.88
N VAL A 16 6.08 3.65 9.55
CA VAL A 16 6.49 4.83 10.31
C VAL A 16 5.73 4.75 11.64
N GLY A 17 6.14 3.81 12.48
CA GLY A 17 5.70 3.67 13.84
C GLY A 17 6.87 4.06 14.72
N VAL A 18 6.87 5.30 15.21
CA VAL A 18 7.71 5.66 16.35
C VAL A 18 7.24 4.79 17.51
N VAL A 19 8.09 3.88 17.99
CA VAL A 19 7.84 3.14 19.23
C VAL A 19 7.94 4.16 20.36
N THR A 20 6.81 4.79 20.70
CA THR A 20 6.72 5.53 21.95
C THR A 20 6.55 4.50 23.05
N ASN A 21 7.57 4.38 23.90
CA ASN A 21 7.41 3.74 25.21
C ASN A 21 6.17 4.31 25.88
N GLY A 22 5.32 3.41 26.37
CA GLY A 22 3.93 3.71 26.72
C GLY A 22 3.71 5.00 27.49
N LYS A 23 2.57 5.63 27.19
CA LYS A 23 1.93 6.83 27.79
C LYS A 23 1.78 7.99 26.79
N GLY A 24 0.84 7.85 25.87
CA GLY A 24 0.28 8.95 25.09
C GLY A 24 -0.95 8.46 24.31
N PRO A 25 -2.07 9.21 24.27
CA PRO A 25 -3.27 8.72 23.62
C PRO A 25 -3.06 8.63 22.11
N ALA A 26 -3.35 7.46 21.53
CA ALA A 26 -3.30 7.15 20.10
C ALA A 26 -4.15 8.08 19.18
N LYS A 27 -4.82 9.08 19.77
CA LYS A 27 -5.77 10.00 19.14
C LYS A 27 -5.11 10.98 18.17
N LEU A 28 -3.84 11.34 18.35
CA LEU A 28 -3.17 12.35 17.51
C LEU A 28 -2.85 11.86 16.08
N TRP A 29 -2.69 10.55 15.87
CA TRP A 29 -2.09 9.99 14.65
C TRP A 29 -3.08 9.77 13.50
N ILE A 30 -4.37 9.74 13.80
CA ILE A 30 -5.42 9.42 12.82
C ILE A 30 -5.95 10.69 12.14
N ASP A 31 -5.91 11.82 12.84
CA ASP A 31 -6.42 13.09 12.34
C ASP A 31 -5.44 13.74 11.34
N GLU A 32 -4.13 13.62 11.56
CA GLU A 32 -3.10 14.19 10.68
C GLU A 32 -3.04 13.50 9.30
N ALA A 33 -3.19 12.17 9.28
CA ALA A 33 -3.21 11.35 8.06
C ALA A 33 -4.47 11.57 7.18
N ARG A 34 -5.52 12.21 7.71
CA ARG A 34 -6.75 12.55 6.97
C ARG A 34 -6.72 13.95 6.35
N SER A 35 -5.82 14.83 6.81
CA SER A 35 -5.75 16.23 6.36
C SER A 35 -5.08 16.39 4.99
N GLU A 36 -4.22 15.45 4.61
CA GLU A 36 -3.64 15.42 3.27
C GLU A 36 -4.53 14.55 2.37
N GLY A 37 -5.01 15.10 1.26
CA GLY A 37 -5.81 14.41 0.23
C GLY A 37 -5.05 13.30 -0.49
N GLY A 38 -4.53 12.33 0.25
CA GLY A 38 -3.80 11.17 -0.24
C GLY A 38 -4.73 10.23 -0.99
N SER A 39 -4.37 9.92 -2.23
CA SER A 39 -5.08 8.91 -3.03
C SER A 39 -5.24 7.61 -2.22
N PRO A 40 -6.41 6.94 -2.29
CA PRO A 40 -6.79 5.84 -1.40
C PRO A 40 -6.01 4.53 -1.66
N MET A 41 -4.88 4.58 -2.37
CA MET A 41 -4.02 3.46 -2.67
C MET A 41 -2.56 3.90 -2.59
N ASN A 42 -1.89 3.50 -1.51
CA ASN A 42 -0.48 3.78 -1.27
C ASN A 42 0.39 2.93 -2.21
N GLN A 43 0.40 3.27 -3.50
CA GLN A 43 1.47 2.81 -4.37
C GLN A 43 2.76 3.44 -3.85
N HIS A 44 3.69 2.62 -3.36
CA HIS A 44 4.96 3.11 -2.86
C HIS A 44 5.63 3.99 -3.96
N PRO A 45 6.18 5.17 -3.61
CA PRO A 45 6.72 6.11 -4.60
C PRO A 45 7.79 5.49 -5.51
N ASN A 46 8.50 4.47 -5.01
CA ASN A 46 9.55 3.74 -5.75
C ASN A 46 9.06 2.46 -6.43
N ALA A 47 7.76 2.14 -6.40
CA ALA A 47 7.24 1.01 -7.16
C ALA A 47 7.51 1.23 -8.66
N ARG A 48 8.03 0.22 -9.37
CA ARG A 48 8.45 0.36 -10.78
C ARG A 48 7.34 0.84 -11.71
N LEU A 49 6.07 0.61 -11.38
CA LEU A 49 4.90 1.08 -12.13
C LEU A 49 4.09 2.15 -11.40
N ALA A 50 4.67 2.83 -10.41
CA ALA A 50 4.17 4.13 -9.96
C ALA A 50 4.22 5.13 -11.14
N PRO A 51 3.46 6.24 -11.10
CA PRO A 51 3.43 7.24 -12.17
C PRO A 51 4.83 7.64 -12.69
N ARG A 52 5.76 7.93 -11.78
CA ARG A 52 7.18 8.23 -12.09
C ARG A 52 7.88 7.10 -12.84
N GLY A 53 7.62 5.85 -12.45
CA GLY A 53 8.18 4.68 -13.13
C GLY A 53 7.64 4.52 -14.55
N ARG A 54 6.36 4.82 -14.79
CA ARG A 54 5.77 4.75 -16.14
C ARG A 54 6.29 5.86 -17.05
N GLU A 55 6.54 7.05 -16.52
CA GLU A 55 7.24 8.13 -17.24
C GLU A 55 8.66 7.70 -17.62
N GLY A 56 9.38 7.06 -16.70
CA GLY A 56 10.69 6.46 -16.96
C GLY A 56 10.65 5.42 -18.08
N LEU A 57 9.64 4.54 -18.08
CA LEU A 57 9.41 3.56 -19.16
C LEU A 57 9.22 4.27 -20.51
N VAL A 58 8.37 5.30 -20.58
CA VAL A 58 8.12 6.05 -21.81
C VAL A 58 9.37 6.76 -22.30
N LYS A 59 10.12 7.40 -21.39
CA LYS A 59 11.37 8.10 -21.70
C LYS A 59 12.39 7.16 -22.34
N ARG A 60 12.62 6.00 -21.72
CA ARG A 60 13.58 4.98 -22.21
C ARG A 60 13.25 4.47 -23.61
N VAL A 61 11.97 4.17 -23.87
CA VAL A 61 11.53 3.73 -25.19
C VAL A 61 11.67 4.85 -26.22
N ARG A 62 11.38 6.12 -25.86
CA ARG A 62 11.62 7.27 -26.75
C ARG A 62 13.10 7.51 -27.03
N SER A 63 13.98 7.14 -26.12
CA SER A 63 15.43 7.16 -26.30
C SER A 63 15.98 6.01 -27.15
N GLY A 64 15.11 5.15 -27.71
CA GLY A 64 15.49 4.10 -28.66
C GLY A 64 15.54 2.68 -28.08
N GLU A 65 15.27 2.49 -26.79
CA GLU A 65 15.26 1.16 -26.20
C GLU A 65 14.03 0.33 -26.64
N ALA A 66 14.22 -0.98 -26.81
CA ALA A 66 13.14 -1.88 -27.22
C ALA A 66 12.05 -2.00 -26.13
N VAL A 67 10.78 -1.89 -26.54
CA VAL A 67 9.61 -1.94 -25.62
C VAL A 67 9.60 -3.22 -24.77
N SER A 68 9.95 -4.36 -25.35
CA SER A 68 10.01 -5.65 -24.66
C SER A 68 11.05 -5.65 -23.54
N GLU A 69 12.23 -5.07 -23.80
CA GLU A 69 13.34 -5.04 -22.86
C GLU A 69 13.05 -4.09 -21.70
N VAL A 70 12.53 -2.89 -21.99
CA VAL A 70 12.11 -1.95 -20.94
C VAL A 70 10.97 -2.56 -20.11
N ALA A 71 9.99 -3.23 -20.74
CA ALA A 71 8.90 -3.89 -20.01
C ALA A 71 9.41 -5.00 -19.07
N ARG A 72 10.34 -5.84 -19.55
CA ARG A 72 11.00 -6.89 -18.77
C ARG A 72 11.71 -6.32 -17.55
N GLN A 73 12.52 -5.27 -17.74
CA GLN A 73 13.22 -4.61 -16.63
C GLN A 73 12.26 -3.97 -15.63
N MET A 74 11.12 -3.44 -16.10
CA MET A 74 10.10 -2.83 -15.27
C MET A 74 9.14 -3.83 -14.61
N ARG A 75 9.34 -5.15 -14.82
CA ARG A 75 8.45 -6.24 -14.38
C ARG A 75 7.00 -6.03 -14.84
N ALA A 76 6.85 -5.55 -16.08
CA ALA A 76 5.56 -5.32 -16.72
C ALA A 76 5.43 -6.20 -17.96
N SER A 77 4.19 -6.52 -18.33
CA SER A 77 3.93 -7.16 -19.64
C SER A 77 4.17 -6.16 -20.78
N ARG A 78 4.50 -6.68 -21.97
CA ARG A 78 4.58 -5.86 -23.20
C ARG A 78 3.29 -5.09 -23.46
N GLN A 79 2.13 -5.69 -23.16
CA GLN A 79 0.82 -5.05 -23.33
C GLN A 79 0.66 -3.84 -22.40
N THR A 80 1.07 -3.96 -21.14
CA THR A 80 1.06 -2.85 -20.18
C THR A 80 1.98 -1.72 -20.64
N ALA A 81 3.20 -2.03 -21.07
CA ALA A 81 4.12 -1.03 -21.62
C ALA A 81 3.55 -0.35 -22.86
N SER A 82 2.97 -1.12 -23.79
CA SER A 82 2.38 -0.61 -25.04
C SER A 82 1.19 0.32 -24.76
N LYS A 83 0.34 -0.02 -23.79
CA LYS A 83 -0.77 0.85 -23.33
C LYS A 83 -0.25 2.22 -22.88
N TRP A 84 0.79 2.25 -22.05
CA TRP A 84 1.35 3.51 -21.54
C TRP A 84 2.01 4.33 -22.64
N LEU A 85 2.71 3.68 -23.58
CA LEU A 85 3.30 4.34 -24.74
C LEU A 85 2.22 4.95 -25.66
N ALA A 86 1.13 4.22 -25.92
CA ALA A 86 0.03 4.72 -26.73
C ALA A 86 -0.59 5.99 -26.11
N ARG A 87 -0.80 6.01 -24.79
CA ARG A 87 -1.26 7.20 -24.06
C ARG A 87 -0.30 8.37 -24.18
N ALA A 88 0.98 8.13 -23.92
CA ALA A 88 1.99 9.18 -24.00
C ALA A 88 2.14 9.75 -25.43
N ARG A 89 1.93 8.94 -26.47
CA ARG A 89 1.89 9.39 -27.87
C ARG A 89 0.66 10.24 -28.17
N ALA A 90 -0.47 9.94 -27.53
CA ALA A 90 -1.68 10.76 -27.59
C ALA A 90 -1.61 12.06 -26.77
N GLY A 91 -0.48 12.34 -26.10
CA GLY A 91 -0.33 13.52 -25.23
C GLY A 91 -1.07 13.41 -23.90
N GLU A 92 -1.57 12.24 -23.54
CA GLU A 92 -2.26 12.01 -22.27
C GLU A 92 -1.28 11.79 -21.11
N PRO A 93 -1.69 12.13 -19.86
CA PRO A 93 -0.89 11.81 -18.69
C PRO A 93 -0.74 10.30 -18.49
N VAL A 94 0.44 9.87 -18.00
CA VAL A 94 0.77 8.45 -17.73
C VAL A 94 0.30 8.00 -16.34
N SER A 95 -0.68 8.70 -15.78
CA SER A 95 -1.35 8.38 -14.51
C SER A 95 -2.47 7.36 -14.72
N ASP A 96 -2.86 6.69 -13.63
CA ASP A 96 -4.08 5.88 -13.67
C ASP A 96 -5.30 6.79 -13.85
N ARG A 97 -6.15 6.40 -14.79
CA ARG A 97 -7.48 7.00 -14.88
C ARG A 97 -8.29 6.49 -13.70
N THR A 98 -9.26 7.29 -13.29
CA THR A 98 -10.27 6.82 -12.33
C THR A 98 -10.83 5.48 -12.79
N SER A 99 -10.77 4.47 -11.92
CA SER A 99 -11.45 3.20 -12.14
C SER A 99 -12.96 3.34 -11.96
N ARG A 100 -13.42 4.48 -11.45
CA ARG A 100 -14.84 4.75 -11.25
C ARG A 100 -15.55 4.85 -12.60
N PRO A 101 -16.67 4.13 -12.79
CA PRO A 101 -17.47 4.27 -13.99
C PRO A 101 -18.00 5.71 -14.10
N ARG A 102 -18.15 6.20 -15.34
CA ARG A 102 -18.64 7.57 -15.60
C ARG A 102 -20.09 7.78 -15.14
N ARG A 103 -20.90 6.72 -15.14
CA ARG A 103 -22.30 6.74 -14.70
C ARG A 103 -22.55 5.50 -13.85
N LEU A 104 -23.10 5.69 -12.66
CA LEU A 104 -23.65 4.62 -11.85
C LEU A 104 -25.16 4.56 -12.10
N ALA A 105 -25.67 3.39 -12.47
CA ALA A 105 -27.11 3.21 -12.67
C ALA A 105 -27.88 3.26 -11.34
N ARG A 106 -27.21 2.91 -10.23
CA ARG A 106 -27.76 2.94 -8.88
C ARG A 106 -26.70 3.49 -7.94
N LEU A 107 -27.04 4.54 -7.21
CA LEU A 107 -26.20 5.06 -6.14
C LEU A 107 -26.48 4.28 -4.86
N THR A 108 -25.46 4.16 -4.02
CA THR A 108 -25.62 3.64 -2.67
C THR A 108 -26.57 4.57 -1.89
N PRO A 109 -27.62 4.04 -1.23
CA PRO A 109 -28.48 4.87 -0.40
C PRO A 109 -27.68 5.57 0.71
N ARG A 110 -28.05 6.82 1.03
CA ARG A 110 -27.34 7.64 2.03
C ARG A 110 -27.18 6.93 3.37
N GLU A 111 -28.20 6.23 3.84
CA GLU A 111 -28.15 5.43 5.08
C GLU A 111 -27.00 4.41 5.09
N VAL A 112 -26.73 3.77 3.95
CA VAL A 112 -25.63 2.80 3.83
C VAL A 112 -24.29 3.52 3.83
N GLU A 113 -24.20 4.70 3.20
CA GLU A 113 -23.01 5.55 3.24
C GLU A 113 -22.71 6.01 4.67
N ASP A 114 -23.72 6.50 5.39
CA ASP A 114 -23.62 6.96 6.77
C ASP A 114 -23.19 5.83 7.71
N ARG A 115 -23.72 4.62 7.52
CA ARG A 115 -23.29 3.43 8.28
C ARG A 115 -21.83 3.06 8.01
N VAL A 116 -21.34 3.23 6.79
CA VAL A 116 -19.93 2.98 6.46
C VAL A 116 -19.04 4.10 7.02
N ALA A 117 -19.48 5.36 6.97
CA ALA A 117 -18.78 6.49 7.57
C ALA A 117 -18.64 6.31 9.09
N GLY A 118 -19.72 5.94 9.78
CA GLY A 118 -19.69 5.64 11.22
C GLY A 118 -18.75 4.49 11.58
N ARG A 119 -18.59 3.48 10.70
CA ARG A 119 -17.57 2.44 10.89
C ARG A 119 -16.15 2.97 10.81
N ALA A 120 -15.88 3.97 9.96
CA ALA A 120 -14.56 4.58 9.84
C ALA A 120 -14.19 5.40 11.10
N GLU A 121 -15.18 5.98 11.76
CA GLU A 121 -15.02 6.64 13.07
C GLU A 121 -14.78 5.61 14.18
N ALA A 122 -15.53 4.49 14.18
CA ALA A 122 -15.37 3.43 15.17
C ALA A 122 -14.13 2.53 14.95
N LEU A 123 -13.48 2.63 13.78
CA LEU A 123 -12.38 1.75 13.37
C LEU A 123 -11.19 1.74 14.35
N PRO A 124 -10.71 2.87 14.89
CA PRO A 124 -9.56 2.87 15.80
C PRO A 124 -9.83 2.04 17.06
N ALA A 125 -10.94 2.31 17.75
CA ALA A 125 -11.35 1.56 18.94
C ALA A 125 -11.62 0.07 18.63
N PHE A 126 -12.12 -0.23 17.43
CA PHE A 126 -12.28 -1.61 16.96
C PHE A 126 -10.93 -2.32 16.80
N ILE A 127 -9.93 -1.67 16.20
CA ILE A 127 -8.57 -2.21 16.00
C ILE A 127 -7.90 -2.45 17.34
N ASP A 128 -7.95 -1.48 18.26
CA ASP A 128 -7.38 -1.60 19.61
C ASP A 128 -7.96 -2.81 20.34
N ARG A 129 -9.29 -2.90 20.38
CA ARG A 129 -9.97 -4.06 20.96
C ARG A 129 -9.52 -5.37 20.30
N CYS A 130 -9.40 -5.40 18.98
CA CYS A 130 -8.99 -6.62 18.25
C CYS A 130 -7.53 -7.03 18.49
N ASN A 131 -6.66 -6.07 18.82
CA ASN A 131 -5.24 -6.26 19.01
C ASN A 131 -4.86 -6.54 20.47
N TRP A 132 -5.54 -5.88 21.41
CA TRP A 132 -5.15 -5.83 22.82
C TRP A 132 -6.12 -6.48 23.79
N ASP A 133 -7.40 -6.58 23.44
CA ASP A 133 -8.42 -7.05 24.41
C ASP A 133 -9.08 -8.36 23.96
N ARG A 134 -9.20 -8.58 22.65
CA ARG A 134 -10.02 -9.66 22.11
C ARG A 134 -9.26 -11.00 22.17
N PRO A 135 -9.73 -11.97 22.97
CA PRO A 135 -9.12 -13.29 23.04
C PRO A 135 -9.29 -14.03 21.71
N ARG A 136 -8.25 -14.77 21.30
CA ARG A 136 -8.28 -15.61 20.08
C ARG A 136 -7.89 -17.04 20.41
N SER A 137 -8.58 -18.01 19.79
CA SER A 137 -8.32 -19.44 19.99
C SER A 137 -6.96 -19.87 19.43
N ALA A 138 -6.57 -19.40 18.24
CA ALA A 138 -5.27 -19.64 17.57
C ALA A 138 -4.03 -19.08 18.31
N CYS A 139 -4.26 -18.72 19.55
CA CYS A 139 -3.56 -17.73 20.34
C CYS A 139 -3.61 -18.20 21.82
N GLY A 140 -4.30 -19.31 22.13
CA GLY A 140 -4.40 -19.81 23.49
C GLY A 140 -5.22 -18.89 24.40
N GLY A 141 -6.20 -18.17 23.86
CA GLY A 141 -7.09 -17.31 24.63
C GLY A 141 -6.54 -15.91 24.92
N LEU A 142 -5.28 -15.61 24.60
CA LEU A 142 -4.75 -14.24 24.73
C LEU A 142 -5.05 -13.39 23.46
N PRO A 143 -4.99 -12.06 23.53
CA PRO A 143 -5.01 -11.20 22.36
C PRO A 143 -3.68 -11.24 21.56
N PRO A 144 -3.63 -10.80 20.29
CA PRO A 144 -2.44 -10.86 19.45
C PRO A 144 -1.19 -10.14 19.99
N MET A 145 -1.32 -8.87 20.40
CA MET A 145 -0.17 -8.01 20.69
C MET A 145 0.72 -8.48 21.85
N PRO A 146 0.18 -9.00 22.97
CA PRO A 146 1.00 -9.53 24.05
C PRO A 146 1.92 -10.71 23.66
N ARG A 147 1.65 -11.41 22.55
CA ARG A 147 2.56 -12.46 22.04
C ARG A 147 3.78 -11.94 21.29
N ILE A 148 3.80 -10.66 20.90
CA ILE A 148 4.88 -10.07 20.10
C ILE A 148 6.07 -9.62 20.99
N ALA A 149 6.20 -10.17 22.20
CA ALA A 149 7.37 -9.93 23.04
C ALA A 149 8.65 -10.45 22.34
N GLY A 150 9.53 -9.53 21.94
CA GLY A 150 10.87 -9.86 21.45
C GLY A 150 11.07 -9.95 19.94
N VAL A 151 10.07 -9.64 19.10
CA VAL A 151 10.22 -9.67 17.63
C VAL A 151 10.16 -8.26 17.05
N ASN A 152 11.04 -7.39 17.52
CA ASN A 152 11.31 -6.17 16.77
C ASN A 152 12.32 -6.51 15.68
N ASN A 153 11.82 -6.80 14.47
CA ASN A 153 12.66 -7.06 13.29
C ASN A 153 13.60 -5.88 12.96
N LEU A 154 13.46 -4.74 13.65
CA LEU A 154 14.34 -3.57 13.61
C LEU A 154 15.62 -3.71 14.45
N LEU A 155 15.68 -4.59 15.45
CA LEU A 155 16.82 -4.70 16.38
C LEU A 155 17.70 -5.94 16.16
N ALA A 156 17.26 -6.92 15.36
CA ALA A 156 18.01 -8.16 15.12
C ALA A 156 19.13 -8.04 14.07
N HIS A 157 19.31 -6.88 13.43
CA HIS A 157 20.26 -6.67 12.33
C HIS A 157 21.30 -5.56 12.56
N ASN A 158 21.36 -4.97 13.76
CA ASN A 158 22.34 -3.93 14.08
C ASN A 158 23.17 -4.33 15.32
N SER A 159 23.84 -5.48 15.24
CA SER A 159 24.95 -5.87 16.12
C SER A 159 26.18 -6.17 15.29
#